data_AF-A0A528CPD0-F1
#
_entry.id   AF-A0A528CPD0-F1
#
_cell.length_a   1.000
_cell.length_b   1.000
_cell.length_c   1.000
_cell.angle_alpha   90.00
_cell.angle_beta   90.00
_cell.angle_gamma   90.00
#
_symmetry.space_group_name_H-M   'P 1'
#
loop_
_entity.id
_entity.type
_entity.pdbx_description
1 polymer ?
#
loop_
_entity_poly.entity_id
_entity_poly.type
_entity_poly.pdbx_seq_one_letter_code
_entity_poly.pdbx_strand_id
1 'polypeptide(L)'
;LEAVAERIGWDTPPAAGVHRGLAQIMGFGSYVAAAAEVSVTDGQLRIHRIVAATDPGHVVNPAQVERQVEGSFVYGLSACIYGECTVNGGRME
;
A
#
# COMPACT_ATOMS: atom_id res chain seq x y z
N LEU A 1 -8.96 -9.18 1.51
CA LEU A 1 -8.13 -9.57 0.34
C LEU A 1 -8.93 -9.53 -0.95
N GLU A 2 -9.99 -10.34 -1.05
CA GLU A 2 -10.84 -10.47 -2.25
C GLU A 2 -11.38 -9.13 -2.75
N ALA A 3 -11.91 -8.30 -1.83
CA ALA A 3 -12.40 -6.96 -2.17
C ALA A 3 -11.36 -6.08 -2.89
N VAL A 4 -10.07 -6.22 -2.54
CA VAL A 4 -8.99 -5.48 -3.20
C VAL A 4 -8.67 -6.07 -4.56
N ALA A 5 -8.58 -7.40 -4.65
CA ALA A 5 -8.31 -8.12 -5.90
C ALA A 5 -9.39 -7.82 -6.96
N GLU A 6 -10.66 -7.84 -6.56
CA GLU A 6 -11.79 -7.51 -7.44
C GLU A 6 -11.70 -6.05 -7.90
N ARG A 7 -11.53 -5.10 -6.97
CA ARG A 7 -11.55 -3.67 -7.26
C ARG A 7 -10.35 -3.17 -8.07
N ILE A 8 -9.18 -3.78 -7.92
CA ILE A 8 -8.02 -3.49 -8.78
C ILE A 8 -8.16 -4.14 -10.16
N GLY A 9 -9.04 -5.16 -10.28
CA GLY A 9 -9.21 -5.94 -11.50
C GLY A 9 -8.15 -7.02 -11.67
N TRP A 10 -7.73 -7.69 -10.59
CA TRP A 10 -6.59 -8.61 -10.54
C TRP A 10 -6.55 -9.67 -11.65
N ASP A 11 -7.71 -10.21 -12.02
CA ASP A 11 -7.83 -11.26 -13.05
C ASP A 11 -7.81 -10.72 -14.49
N THR A 12 -7.67 -9.39 -14.65
CA THR A 12 -7.50 -8.75 -15.96
C THR A 12 -6.04 -8.32 -16.15
N PRO A 13 -5.49 -8.35 -17.38
CA PRO A 13 -4.15 -7.83 -17.60
C PRO A 13 -4.12 -6.31 -17.33
N PRO A 14 -3.06 -5.80 -16.65
CA PRO A 14 -2.86 -4.36 -16.53
C PRO A 14 -2.54 -3.74 -17.90
N ALA A 15 -2.63 -2.41 -17.98
CA ALA A 15 -2.20 -1.67 -19.16
C ALA A 15 -0.72 -1.95 -19.48
N ALA A 16 -0.34 -1.85 -20.76
CA ALA A 16 1.04 -2.08 -21.18
C ALA A 16 2.02 -1.18 -20.42
N GLY A 17 3.10 -1.76 -19.88
CA GLY A 17 4.08 -1.06 -19.04
C GLY A 17 3.64 -0.78 -17.60
N VAL A 18 2.44 -1.21 -17.21
CA VAL A 18 1.95 -1.18 -15.82
C VAL A 18 2.00 -2.59 -15.24
N HIS A 19 2.43 -2.67 -13.99
CA HIS A 19 2.53 -3.90 -13.21
C HIS A 19 1.63 -3.80 -11.98
N ARG A 20 1.14 -4.93 -11.48
CA ARG A 20 0.33 -4.99 -10.26
C ARG A 20 1.01 -5.80 -9.19
N GLY A 21 1.07 -5.24 -7.99
CA GLY A 21 1.43 -5.95 -6.77
C GLY A 21 0.24 -5.98 -5.81
N LEU A 22 0.09 -7.05 -5.06
CA LEU A 22 -0.95 -7.19 -4.04
C LEU A 22 -0.32 -7.74 -2.76
N ALA A 23 -0.70 -7.18 -1.62
CA ALA A 23 -0.23 -7.57 -0.31
C ALA A 23 -1.39 -7.57 0.70
N GLN A 24 -1.24 -8.38 1.75
CA GLN A 24 -2.16 -8.39 2.89
C GLN A 24 -1.42 -8.64 4.19
N ILE A 25 -1.96 -8.09 5.26
CA ILE A 25 -1.46 -8.27 6.62
C ILE A 25 -2.64 -8.36 7.59
N MET A 26 -2.52 -9.27 8.55
CA MET A 26 -3.30 -9.24 9.78
C MET A 26 -2.40 -8.68 10.87
N GLY A 27 -2.83 -7.58 11.48
CA GLY A 27 -2.06 -6.89 12.51
C GLY A 27 -2.94 -5.93 13.29
N PHE A 28 -2.56 -5.66 14.54
CA PHE A 28 -3.27 -4.69 15.40
C PHE A 28 -4.78 -4.95 15.52
N GLY A 29 -5.23 -6.21 15.40
CA GLY A 29 -6.63 -6.59 15.46
C GLY A 29 -7.44 -6.26 14.20
N SER A 30 -6.79 -5.98 13.07
CA SER A 30 -7.43 -5.66 11.79
C SER A 30 -6.82 -6.46 10.65
N TYR A 31 -7.61 -6.68 9.59
CA TYR A 31 -7.12 -7.22 8.32
C TYR A 31 -7.00 -6.09 7.32
N VAL A 32 -5.81 -5.89 6.75
CA VAL A 32 -5.55 -4.86 5.74
C VAL A 32 -5.02 -5.52 4.49
N ALA A 33 -5.56 -5.15 3.34
CA ALA A 33 -5.05 -5.54 2.03
C ALA A 33 -4.88 -4.32 1.14
N ALA A 34 -3.91 -4.38 0.23
CA ALA A 34 -3.69 -3.35 -0.76
C ALA A 34 -3.15 -3.93 -2.06
N ALA A 35 -3.54 -3.32 -3.17
CA ALA A 35 -2.96 -3.56 -4.47
C ALA A 35 -2.55 -2.24 -5.11
N ALA A 36 -1.37 -2.23 -5.73
CA ALA A 36 -0.80 -1.07 -6.40
C ALA A 36 -0.56 -1.36 -7.87
N GLU A 37 -0.97 -0.43 -8.73
CA GLU A 37 -0.58 -0.35 -10.14
C GLU A 37 0.62 0.58 -10.26
N VAL A 38 1.73 0.05 -10.77
CA VAL A 38 3.02 0.76 -10.83
C VAL A 38 3.69 0.64 -12.18
N SER A 39 4.52 1.60 -12.54
CA SER A 39 5.46 1.49 -13.67
C SER A 39 6.85 1.93 -13.22
N VAL A 40 7.89 1.45 -13.90
CA VAL A 40 9.27 1.88 -13.69
C VAL A 40 9.82 2.41 -15.00
N THR A 41 10.28 3.66 -15.02
CA THR A 41 10.90 4.31 -16.17
C THR A 41 12.23 4.89 -15.73
N ASP A 42 13.34 4.54 -16.40
CA ASP A 42 14.69 5.00 -16.05
C ASP A 42 15.05 4.79 -14.57
N GLY A 43 14.62 3.67 -14.00
CA GLY A 43 14.82 3.33 -12.57
C GLY A 43 13.91 4.08 -11.60
N GLN A 44 13.03 4.97 -12.08
CA GLN A 44 12.09 5.73 -11.25
C GLN A 44 10.75 5.01 -11.14
N LEU A 45 10.32 4.74 -9.92
CA LEU A 45 9.02 4.16 -9.60
C LEU A 45 7.91 5.22 -9.71
N ARG A 46 6.84 4.89 -10.43
CA ARG A 46 5.58 5.66 -10.41
C ARG A 46 4.44 4.76 -9.93
N ILE A 47 3.72 5.22 -8.91
CA ILE A 47 2.46 4.61 -8.46
C ILE A 47 1.31 5.32 -9.17
N HIS A 48 0.53 4.59 -9.96
CA HIS A 48 -0.62 5.12 -10.71
C HIS A 48 -1.90 5.07 -9.89
N ARG A 49 -2.09 3.97 -9.15
CA ARG A 49 -3.29 3.73 -8.34
C ARG A 49 -2.97 2.77 -7.21
N ILE A 50 -3.56 3.02 -6.04
CA ILE A 50 -3.64 2.06 -4.95
C ILE A 50 -5.11 1.81 -4.64
N VAL A 51 -5.47 0.54 -4.50
CA VAL A 51 -6.76 0.10 -3.96
C VAL A 51 -6.47 -0.58 -2.64
N ALA A 52 -7.09 -0.08 -1.57
CA ALA A 52 -6.91 -0.63 -0.23
C ALA A 52 -8.26 -1.02 0.37
N ALA A 53 -8.25 -2.05 1.22
CA ALA A 53 -9.38 -2.42 2.06
C ALA A 53 -8.88 -2.78 3.45
N THR A 54 -9.55 -2.22 4.46
CA THR A 54 -9.27 -2.50 5.87
C THR A 54 -10.56 -3.01 6.50
N ASP A 55 -10.48 -4.15 7.17
CA ASP A 55 -11.50 -4.63 8.11
C ASP A 55 -11.03 -4.30 9.53
N PRO A 56 -11.54 -3.22 10.14
CA PRO A 56 -11.20 -2.80 11.50
C PRO A 56 -12.12 -3.44 12.57
N GLY A 57 -13.02 -4.35 12.19
CA GLY A 57 -14.07 -4.82 13.07
C GLY A 57 -15.11 -3.73 13.35
N HIS A 58 -15.25 -3.32 14.61
CA HIS A 58 -16.27 -2.33 15.01
C HIS A 58 -15.82 -0.90 14.73
N VAL A 59 -16.54 -0.22 13.83
CA VAL A 59 -16.29 1.18 13.47
C VAL A 59 -17.17 2.13 14.29
N VAL A 60 -16.55 2.92 15.16
CA VAL A 60 -17.23 3.98 15.93
C VAL A 60 -17.41 5.25 15.11
N ASN A 61 -16.38 5.63 14.33
CA ASN A 61 -16.39 6.83 13.50
C ASN A 61 -15.83 6.53 12.10
N PRO A 62 -16.70 6.30 11.09
CA PRO A 62 -16.28 5.95 9.74
C PRO A 62 -15.35 6.98 9.09
N ALA A 63 -15.63 8.27 9.26
CA ALA A 63 -14.83 9.34 8.67
C ALA A 63 -13.42 9.41 9.27
N GLN A 64 -13.26 9.04 10.55
CA GLN A 64 -11.93 8.95 11.15
C GLN A 64 -11.16 7.74 10.64
N VAL A 65 -11.83 6.60 10.49
CA VAL A 65 -11.24 5.37 9.94
C VAL A 65 -10.74 5.60 8.51
N GLU A 66 -11.56 6.20 7.65
CA GLU A 66 -11.19 6.53 6.27
C GLU A 66 -9.90 7.36 6.22
N ARG A 67 -9.85 8.47 6.97
CA ARG A 67 -8.66 9.33 7.06
C ARG A 67 -7.43 8.61 7.62
N GLN A 68 -7.61 7.71 8.58
CA GLN A 68 -6.50 6.93 9.16
C GLN A 68 -5.96 5.90 8.17
N VAL A 69 -6.83 5.22 7.42
CA VAL A 69 -6.42 4.30 6.37
C VAL A 69 -5.59 5.06 5.34
N GLU A 70 -6.11 6.16 4.78
CA GLU A 70 -5.39 6.99 3.80
C GLU A 70 -4.03 7.46 4.34
N GLY A 71 -4.01 8.02 5.56
CA GLY A 71 -2.79 8.49 6.21
C GLY A 71 -1.74 7.38 6.42
N SER A 72 -2.18 6.18 6.79
CA SER A 72 -1.27 5.05 6.99
C SER A 72 -0.57 4.61 5.71
N PHE A 73 -1.26 4.64 4.57
CA PHE A 73 -0.66 4.33 3.26
C PHE A 73 0.38 5.38 2.86
N VAL A 74 0.07 6.67 3.03
CA VAL A 74 1.02 7.75 2.76
C VAL A 74 2.25 7.63 3.66
N TYR A 75 2.06 7.36 4.95
CA TYR A 75 3.16 7.16 5.89
C TYR A 75 4.04 5.97 5.50
N GLY A 76 3.44 4.81 5.22
CA GLY A 76 4.16 3.62 4.79
C GLY A 76 4.93 3.80 3.48
N LEU A 77 4.34 4.49 2.50
CA LEU A 77 5.02 4.82 1.25
C LEU A 77 6.20 5.78 1.46
N SER A 78 6.04 6.76 2.36
CA SER A 78 7.13 7.69 2.67
C SER A 78 8.34 6.96 3.25
N ALA A 79 8.12 6.01 4.15
CA ALA A 79 9.18 5.16 4.70
C ALA A 79 9.79 4.25 3.62
N CYS A 80 8.96 3.66 2.75
CA CYS A 80 9.42 2.74 1.71
C CYS A 80 10.26 3.43 0.62
N ILE A 81 9.93 4.67 0.26
CA ILE A 81 10.55 5.37 -0.89
C ILE A 81 11.64 6.33 -0.44
N TYR A 82 11.49 6.95 0.73
CA TYR A 82 12.37 8.02 1.21
C TYR A 82 12.99 7.74 2.58
N GLY A 83 12.62 6.66 3.25
CA GLY A 83 13.07 6.32 4.60
C GLY A 83 14.36 5.50 4.63
N GLU A 84 15.27 5.69 3.66
CA GLU A 84 16.56 5.01 3.66
C GLU A 84 17.35 5.39 4.92
N CYS A 85 17.82 4.36 5.63
CA CYS A 85 18.59 4.50 6.86
C CYS A 85 19.90 3.72 6.70
N THR A 86 21.01 4.43 6.54
CA THR A 86 22.34 3.81 6.43
C THR A 86 22.90 3.51 7.81
N VAL A 87 23.30 2.26 8.04
CA VAL A 87 23.97 1.82 9.27
C VAL A 87 25.41 1.44 8.95
N ASN A 88 26.36 2.13 9.58
CA ASN A 88 27.79 1.87 9.44
C ASN A 88 28.42 1.61 10.82
N GLY A 89 29.11 0.48 10.99
CA GLY A 89 29.76 0.13 12.25
C GLY A 89 28.82 0.02 13.47
N GLY A 90 27.55 -0.30 13.24
CA GLY A 90 26.53 -0.40 14.29
C GLY A 90 25.94 0.95 14.74
N ARG A 91 26.12 2.02 13.96
CA ARG A 91 25.57 3.35 14.22
C ARG A 91 24.90 3.89 12.95
N MET A 92 23.93 4.79 13.13
CA MET A 92 23.38 5.58 12.03
C MET A 92 24.46 6.50 11.48
N GLU A 93 24.54 6.60 10.15
CA GLU A 93 25.35 7.60 9.44
C GLU A 93 24.67 8.98 9.42
#